data_AF-A0A228IWN3-F1
#
_entry.id   AF-A0A228IWN3-F1
#
_cell.length_a   1.000
_cell.length_b   1.000
_cell.length_c   1.000
_cell.angle_alpha   90.00
_cell.angle_beta   90.00
_cell.angle_gamma   90.00
#
_symmetry.space_group_name_H-M   'P 1'
#
loop_
_entity.id
_entity.type
_entity.pdbx_description
1 polymer ?
#
loop_
_entity_poly.entity_id
_entity_poly.type
_entity_poly.pdbx_seq_one_letter_code
_entity_poly.pdbx_strand_id
1 'polypeptide(L)'
;MHCTFEEFMPGSESDPEPDRTYDEYFRQFRGNALQAGRLLFGNDFNVEDPALAKVEGDVFELLEAGAFWNAAAAWNRFMDSGKWDSTAFNCPEGAISTPMRKVAIVKLPRGYDATQLFEPNARKSIEAFEHGLELREMSLGLSSPDIVGVRLPHPIPPELNRFLKPVDNLNTQNLELLEGAHRLLEGRIEGVGFLFAIAVKRTTRSDRLYQPLFEANILKYLIEFVLRGAAFRFYVHLNSFEGADVEGAYRAASLMSLIRGGTPTRAVDVLYRAVRPRDSAQSILTDLPLFLI
;
A
#
# COMPACT_ATOMS: atom_id res chain seq x y z
N MET A 1 8.47 12.47 11.74
CA MET A 1 7.11 12.67 11.19
C MET A 1 6.47 13.91 11.79
N HIS A 2 6.17 13.91 13.08
CA HIS A 2 5.55 15.02 13.81
C HIS A 2 6.09 16.41 13.45
N CYS A 3 7.38 16.69 13.68
CA CYS A 3 7.95 18.03 13.47
C CYS A 3 7.92 18.56 12.02
N THR A 4 7.50 17.76 11.03
CA THR A 4 7.43 18.19 9.62
C THR A 4 6.01 18.17 9.08
N PHE A 5 5.18 17.25 9.55
CA PHE A 5 3.85 16.96 8.99
C PHE A 5 2.75 16.98 10.06
N GLU A 6 2.94 17.71 11.16
CA GLU A 6 1.96 17.80 12.26
C GLU A 6 0.69 18.55 11.86
N GLU A 7 0.77 19.47 10.90
CA GLU A 7 -0.36 20.34 10.54
C GLU A 7 -1.11 19.87 9.29
N PHE A 8 -0.50 19.00 8.47
CA PHE A 8 -1.08 18.58 7.20
C PHE A 8 -0.66 17.15 6.79
N MET A 9 -1.46 16.53 5.93
CA MET A 9 -1.20 15.21 5.36
C MET A 9 -0.75 15.37 3.90
N PRO A 10 0.50 15.02 3.56
CA PRO A 10 1.06 15.21 2.21
C PRO A 10 0.19 14.66 1.08
N GLY A 11 -0.05 15.49 0.06
CA GLY A 11 -0.79 15.12 -1.15
C GLY A 11 -2.29 14.90 -0.94
N SER A 12 -2.87 15.49 0.10
CA SER A 12 -4.29 15.40 0.39
C SER A 12 -4.94 16.78 0.58
N GLU A 13 -6.22 16.83 0.93
CA GLU A 13 -6.99 18.08 1.07
C GLU A 13 -6.48 19.00 2.17
N SER A 14 -5.86 18.45 3.21
CA SER A 14 -5.26 19.24 4.28
C SER A 14 -3.86 19.77 3.95
N ASP A 15 -3.27 19.34 2.83
CA ASP A 15 -1.99 19.86 2.36
C ASP A 15 -2.18 21.25 1.73
N PRO A 16 -1.49 22.30 2.23
CA PRO A 16 -1.54 23.61 1.59
C PRO A 16 -0.98 23.61 0.16
N GLU A 17 -0.14 22.64 -0.21
CA GLU A 17 0.45 22.51 -1.54
C GLU A 17 0.56 21.02 -1.93
N PRO A 18 -0.57 20.38 -2.31
CA PRO A 18 -0.64 18.93 -2.53
C PRO A 18 0.11 18.46 -3.79
N ASP A 19 0.63 19.39 -4.59
CA ASP A 19 1.41 19.14 -5.81
C ASP A 19 2.93 19.01 -5.57
N ARG A 20 3.39 19.12 -4.31
CA ARG A 20 4.80 18.89 -3.98
C ARG A 20 5.23 17.46 -4.28
N THR A 21 6.47 17.33 -4.70
CA THR A 21 7.13 16.04 -4.93
C THR A 21 7.57 15.41 -3.62
N TYR A 22 7.77 14.09 -3.62
CA TYR A 22 8.38 13.38 -2.49
C TYR A 22 9.75 13.98 -2.11
N ASP A 23 10.57 14.36 -3.09
CA ASP A 23 11.88 14.96 -2.84
C ASP A 23 11.80 16.29 -2.09
N GLU A 24 10.76 17.09 -2.32
CA GLU A 24 10.52 18.32 -1.58
C GLU A 24 10.15 18.03 -0.13
N TYR A 25 9.25 17.08 0.12
CA TYR A 25 8.92 16.65 1.48
C TYR A 25 10.12 16.02 2.20
N PHE A 26 10.93 15.20 1.51
CA PHE A 26 12.17 14.64 2.09
C PHE A 26 13.18 15.71 2.42
N ARG A 27 13.34 16.71 1.54
CA ARG A 27 14.24 17.85 1.79
C ARG A 27 13.82 18.61 3.04
N GLN A 28 12.52 18.85 3.22
CA GLN A 28 11.99 19.51 4.42
C GLN A 28 12.19 18.65 5.67
N PHE A 29 11.79 17.37 5.62
CA PHE A 29 11.94 16.42 6.72
C PHE A 29 13.40 16.30 7.18
N ARG A 30 14.31 16.07 6.24
CA ARG A 30 15.75 15.97 6.50
C ARG A 30 16.31 17.30 7.00
N GLY A 31 15.91 18.41 6.38
CA GLY A 31 16.32 19.76 6.80
C GLY A 31 15.99 20.03 8.27
N ASN A 32 14.76 19.75 8.67
CA ASN A 32 14.29 19.91 10.05
C ASN A 32 15.09 19.02 11.03
N ALA A 33 15.31 17.75 10.68
CA ALA A 33 16.06 16.81 11.53
C ALA A 33 17.54 17.21 11.69
N LEU A 34 18.20 17.58 10.59
CA LEU A 34 19.61 18.00 10.61
C LEU A 34 19.78 19.34 11.35
N GLN A 35 18.85 20.28 11.18
CA GLN A 35 18.88 21.56 11.88
C GLN A 35 18.72 21.36 13.40
N ALA A 36 17.75 20.54 13.83
CA ALA A 36 17.56 20.22 15.24
C ALA A 36 18.79 19.54 15.84
N GLY A 37 19.39 18.58 15.13
CA GLY A 37 20.60 17.90 15.57
C GLY A 37 21.79 18.84 15.74
N ARG A 38 22.03 19.73 14.76
CA ARG A 38 23.09 20.75 14.85
C ARG A 38 22.85 21.73 16.01
N LEU A 39 21.60 22.10 16.26
CA LEU A 39 21.25 23.00 17.37
C LEU A 39 21.52 22.35 18.73
N LEU A 40 21.19 21.07 18.89
CA LEU A 40 21.28 20.35 20.17
C LEU A 40 22.69 19.83 20.47
N PHE A 41 23.45 19.43 19.46
CA PHE A 41 24.73 18.73 19.64
C PHE A 41 25.93 19.45 18.98
N GLY A 42 25.71 20.59 18.31
CA GLY A 42 26.79 21.40 17.75
C GLY A 42 27.69 20.63 16.78
N ASN A 43 29.01 20.69 17.01
CA ASN A 43 30.02 20.04 16.17
C ASN A 43 30.07 18.52 16.34
N ASP A 44 29.49 17.98 17.41
CA ASP A 44 29.45 16.53 17.68
C ASP A 44 28.29 15.85 16.92
N PHE A 45 27.41 16.63 16.28
CA PHE A 45 26.32 16.09 15.48
C PHE A 45 26.84 15.48 14.17
N ASN A 46 26.77 14.16 14.07
CA ASN A 46 27.04 13.43 12.83
C ASN A 46 25.98 12.34 12.60
N VAL A 47 25.42 12.30 11.40
CA VAL A 47 24.48 11.26 10.95
C VAL A 47 24.94 10.78 9.59
N GLU A 48 25.19 9.49 9.48
CA GLU A 48 25.68 8.88 8.24
C GLU A 48 24.55 8.71 7.21
N ASP A 49 24.90 8.82 5.93
CA ASP A 49 23.96 8.66 4.80
C ASP A 49 23.14 7.36 4.82
N PRO A 50 23.67 6.18 5.23
CA PRO A 50 22.86 4.97 5.33
C PRO A 50 21.71 5.07 6.34
N ALA A 51 21.92 5.79 7.45
CA ALA A 51 20.87 6.02 8.44
C ALA A 51 19.78 6.93 7.86
N LEU A 52 20.16 7.99 7.15
CA LEU A 52 19.22 8.87 6.45
C LEU A 52 18.43 8.11 5.39
N ALA A 53 19.09 7.35 4.52
CA ALA A 53 18.45 6.59 3.45
C ALA A 53 17.43 5.57 3.99
N LYS A 54 17.73 4.93 5.14
CA LYS A 54 16.79 4.03 5.82
C LYS A 54 15.56 4.78 6.33
N VAL A 55 15.75 5.86 7.08
CA VAL A 55 14.64 6.64 7.64
C VAL A 55 13.78 7.23 6.53
N GLU A 56 14.38 7.79 5.49
CA GLU A 56 13.62 8.37 4.41
C GLU A 56 12.87 7.32 3.56
N GLY A 57 13.34 6.06 3.54
CA GLY A 57 12.55 4.93 3.02
C GLY A 57 11.27 4.68 3.83
N ASP A 58 11.38 4.72 5.15
CA ASP A 58 10.23 4.58 6.07
C ASP A 58 9.27 5.77 5.96
N VAL A 59 9.80 6.99 5.78
CA VAL A 59 9.00 8.18 5.50
C VAL A 59 8.26 8.02 4.17
N PHE A 60 8.92 7.53 3.11
CA PHE A 60 8.30 7.32 1.81
C PHE A 60 7.07 6.40 1.90
N GLU A 61 7.22 5.25 2.58
CA GLU A 61 6.11 4.32 2.83
C GLU A 61 4.95 4.98 3.59
N LEU A 62 5.25 5.76 4.63
CA LEU A 62 4.22 6.44 5.43
C LEU A 62 3.49 7.54 4.67
N LEU A 63 4.20 8.29 3.82
CA LEU A 63 3.59 9.31 2.97
C LEU A 63 2.67 8.68 1.92
N GLU A 64 3.05 7.53 1.34
CA GLU A 64 2.15 6.76 0.47
C GLU A 64 0.92 6.24 1.22
N ALA A 65 1.12 5.60 2.37
CA ALA A 65 0.02 5.08 3.18
C ALA A 65 -0.99 6.16 3.57
N GLY A 66 -0.52 7.34 3.97
CA GLY A 66 -1.38 8.47 4.32
C GLY A 66 -2.17 9.02 3.13
N ALA A 67 -1.52 9.20 1.98
CA ALA A 67 -2.21 9.66 0.76
C ALA A 67 -3.24 8.62 0.28
N PHE A 68 -2.91 7.33 0.32
CA PHE A 68 -3.83 6.25 -0.04
C PHE A 68 -5.01 6.15 0.92
N TRP A 69 -4.79 6.35 2.22
CA TRP A 69 -5.88 6.41 3.20
C TRP A 69 -6.89 7.50 2.84
N ASN A 70 -6.42 8.71 2.52
CA ASN A 70 -7.31 9.82 2.19
C ASN A 70 -8.04 9.61 0.85
N ALA A 71 -7.37 9.02 -0.15
CA ALA A 71 -8.03 8.62 -1.39
C ALA A 71 -9.10 7.53 -1.16
N ALA A 72 -8.82 6.55 -0.30
CA ALA A 72 -9.79 5.53 0.09
C ALA A 72 -10.98 6.12 0.85
N ALA A 73 -10.75 7.11 1.74
CA ALA A 73 -11.81 7.81 2.44
C ALA A 73 -12.72 8.56 1.47
N ALA A 74 -12.16 9.28 0.48
CA ALA A 74 -12.92 9.93 -0.59
C ALA A 74 -13.75 8.92 -1.40
N TRP A 75 -13.13 7.81 -1.81
CA TRP A 75 -13.82 6.71 -2.48
C TRP A 75 -14.99 6.17 -1.66
N ASN A 76 -14.77 5.93 -0.36
CA ASN A 76 -15.78 5.37 0.53
C ASN A 76 -16.99 6.29 0.71
N ARG A 77 -16.77 7.61 0.83
CA ARG A 77 -17.86 8.60 0.88
C ARG A 77 -18.63 8.67 -0.43
N PHE A 78 -17.95 8.54 -1.57
CA PHE A 78 -18.60 8.43 -2.88
C PHE A 78 -19.43 7.14 -3.01
N MET A 79 -18.92 6.00 -2.53
CA MET A 79 -19.65 4.73 -2.53
C MET A 79 -20.95 4.77 -1.70
N ASP A 80 -20.98 5.59 -0.65
CA ASP A 80 -22.19 5.83 0.15
C ASP A 80 -23.18 6.81 -0.48
N SER A 81 -22.67 7.94 -0.96
CA SER A 81 -23.51 9.08 -1.31
C SER A 81 -23.84 9.19 -2.80
N GLY A 82 -23.06 8.53 -3.66
CA GLY A 82 -23.09 8.73 -5.11
C GLY A 82 -22.56 10.10 -5.55
N LYS A 83 -22.01 10.91 -4.64
CA LYS A 83 -21.47 12.24 -4.92
C LYS A 83 -19.99 12.29 -4.61
N TRP A 84 -19.19 12.74 -5.58
CA TRP A 84 -17.78 12.99 -5.37
C TRP A 84 -17.61 14.35 -4.70
N ASP A 85 -16.98 14.38 -3.53
CA ASP A 85 -16.80 15.58 -2.72
C ASP A 85 -15.34 15.97 -2.51
N SER A 86 -14.40 15.19 -3.06
CA SER A 86 -12.98 15.45 -2.85
C SER A 86 -12.46 16.58 -3.75
N THR A 87 -11.67 17.47 -3.16
CA THR A 87 -10.97 18.56 -3.87
C THR A 87 -9.54 18.21 -4.24
N ALA A 88 -8.92 17.25 -3.54
CA ALA A 88 -7.57 16.79 -3.83
C ALA A 88 -7.52 15.68 -4.90
N PHE A 89 -8.59 14.91 -5.04
CA PHE A 89 -8.65 13.76 -5.94
C PHE A 89 -9.77 13.89 -6.96
N ASN A 90 -9.57 13.28 -8.13
CA ASN A 90 -10.59 13.16 -9.17
C ASN A 90 -11.38 11.86 -9.01
N CYS A 91 -12.69 11.94 -9.22
CA CYS A 91 -13.54 10.76 -9.30
C CYS A 91 -13.07 9.86 -10.44
N PRO A 92 -12.82 8.56 -10.22
CA PRO A 92 -12.45 7.64 -11.30
C PRO A 92 -13.51 7.60 -12.40
N GLU A 93 -13.06 7.61 -13.65
CA GLU A 93 -13.96 7.54 -14.79
C GLU A 93 -14.77 6.24 -14.77
N GLY A 94 -16.07 6.34 -15.05
CA GLY A 94 -16.98 5.18 -15.06
C GLY A 94 -17.27 4.56 -13.69
N ALA A 95 -16.87 5.20 -12.58
CA ALA A 95 -17.15 4.69 -11.25
C ALA A 95 -18.66 4.71 -10.94
N ILE A 96 -19.18 3.58 -10.47
CA ILE A 96 -20.58 3.42 -10.04
C ILE A 96 -20.58 3.23 -8.52
N SER A 97 -21.31 4.09 -7.82
CA SER A 97 -21.43 4.05 -6.36
C SER A 97 -22.20 2.83 -5.89
N THR A 98 -21.59 2.01 -5.04
CA THR A 98 -22.26 0.91 -4.37
C THR A 98 -21.63 0.71 -3.00
N PRO A 99 -22.39 0.76 -1.89
CA PRO A 99 -21.85 0.66 -0.53
C PRO A 99 -21.03 -0.63 -0.26
N MET A 100 -21.21 -1.68 -1.05
CA MET A 100 -20.44 -2.92 -0.99
C MET A 100 -19.01 -2.79 -1.54
N ARG A 101 -18.69 -1.72 -2.27
CA ARG A 101 -17.39 -1.52 -2.92
C ARG A 101 -16.43 -0.65 -2.10
N LYS A 102 -16.77 -0.36 -0.85
CA LYS A 102 -15.88 0.38 0.06
C LYS A 102 -14.61 -0.43 0.33
N VAL A 103 -13.51 0.29 0.55
CA VAL A 103 -12.19 -0.31 0.72
C VAL A 103 -11.47 0.26 1.94
N ALA A 104 -10.53 -0.51 2.45
CA ALA A 104 -9.48 -0.03 3.34
C ALA A 104 -8.14 -0.20 2.63
N ILE A 105 -7.31 0.83 2.65
CA ILE A 105 -5.91 0.75 2.21
C ILE A 105 -5.05 0.96 3.46
N VAL A 106 -4.28 -0.05 3.84
CA VAL A 106 -3.53 -0.06 5.10
C VAL A 106 -2.07 -0.42 4.89
N LYS A 107 -1.20 0.26 5.65
CA LYS A 107 0.20 -0.13 5.79
C LYS A 107 0.30 -1.36 6.68
N LEU A 108 1.13 -2.32 6.27
CA LEU A 108 1.46 -3.48 7.10
C LEU A 108 2.77 -3.23 7.87
N PRO A 109 2.91 -3.78 9.09
CA PRO A 109 4.18 -3.77 9.79
C PRO A 109 5.19 -4.70 9.12
N ARG A 110 6.48 -4.41 9.29
CA ARG A 110 7.55 -5.28 8.78
C ARG A 110 7.40 -6.69 9.34
N GLY A 111 7.46 -7.70 8.47
CA GLY A 111 7.35 -9.11 8.84
C GLY A 111 5.93 -9.54 9.24
N TYR A 112 4.91 -8.72 8.98
CA TYR A 112 3.54 -9.08 9.26
C TYR A 112 3.06 -10.23 8.37
N ASP A 113 2.29 -11.15 8.94
CA ASP A 113 1.62 -12.19 8.17
C ASP A 113 0.29 -11.64 7.65
N ALA A 114 0.26 -11.27 6.36
CA ALA A 114 -0.92 -10.72 5.70
C ALA A 114 -2.11 -11.68 5.71
N THR A 115 -1.89 -12.99 5.94
CA THR A 115 -2.98 -13.95 6.03
C THR A 115 -3.85 -13.75 7.28
N GLN A 116 -3.34 -13.04 8.29
CA GLN A 116 -4.10 -12.68 9.49
C GLN A 116 -5.28 -11.75 9.21
N LEU A 117 -5.28 -11.05 8.07
CA LEU A 117 -6.41 -10.24 7.63
C LEU A 117 -7.61 -11.11 7.25
N PHE A 118 -7.38 -12.34 6.79
CA PHE A 118 -8.44 -13.19 6.29
C PHE A 118 -9.33 -13.74 7.39
N GLU A 119 -10.61 -13.90 7.07
CA GLU A 119 -11.55 -14.61 7.91
C GLU A 119 -11.10 -16.06 8.21
N PRO A 120 -11.56 -16.66 9.33
CA PRO A 120 -11.10 -17.98 9.76
C PRO A 120 -11.21 -19.08 8.69
N ASN A 121 -12.22 -19.04 7.82
CA ASN A 121 -12.40 -20.06 6.78
C ASN A 121 -11.37 -19.94 5.65
N ALA A 122 -11.10 -18.71 5.20
CA ALA A 122 -10.05 -18.44 4.21
C ALA A 122 -8.68 -18.78 4.80
N ARG A 123 -8.40 -18.36 6.03
CA ARG A 123 -7.17 -18.69 6.74
C ARG A 123 -6.95 -20.20 6.89
N LYS A 124 -7.96 -20.96 7.30
CA LYS A 124 -7.89 -22.44 7.37
C LYS A 124 -7.60 -23.09 6.01
N SER A 125 -8.05 -22.48 4.91
CA SER A 125 -7.77 -22.99 3.57
C SER A 125 -6.29 -22.81 3.21
N ILE A 126 -5.68 -21.71 3.65
CA ILE A 126 -4.24 -21.45 3.53
C ILE A 126 -3.46 -22.42 4.41
N GLU A 127 -3.83 -22.53 5.70
CA GLU A 127 -3.18 -23.44 6.65
C GLU A 127 -3.23 -24.90 6.19
N ALA A 128 -4.37 -25.35 5.64
CA ALA A 128 -4.49 -26.69 5.08
C ALA A 128 -3.61 -26.90 3.84
N PHE A 129 -3.47 -25.86 3.01
CA PHE A 129 -2.58 -25.89 1.85
C PHE A 129 -1.10 -25.94 2.27
N GLU A 130 -0.69 -25.09 3.21
CA GLU A 130 0.67 -25.07 3.76
C GLU A 130 1.02 -26.39 4.43
N HIS A 131 0.12 -26.94 5.25
CA HIS A 131 0.32 -28.26 5.85
C HIS A 131 0.49 -29.36 4.78
N GLY A 132 -0.25 -29.28 3.67
CA GLY A 132 -0.08 -30.19 2.53
C GLY A 132 1.27 -30.07 1.83
N LEU A 133 1.93 -28.90 1.88
CA LEU A 133 3.31 -28.70 1.43
C LEU A 133 4.30 -29.27 2.44
N GLU A 134 4.10 -29.02 3.74
CA GLU A 134 4.97 -29.49 4.82
C GLU A 134 5.06 -31.01 4.86
N LEU A 135 3.94 -31.71 4.64
CA LEU A 135 3.89 -33.19 4.51
C LEU A 135 4.79 -33.72 3.37
N ARG A 136 5.25 -32.84 2.48
CA ARG A 136 6.17 -33.13 1.37
C ARG A 136 7.49 -32.35 1.50
N GLU A 137 7.83 -31.88 2.69
CA GLU A 137 9.07 -31.14 2.99
C GLU A 137 9.19 -29.82 2.20
N MET A 138 8.05 -29.21 1.84
CA MET A 138 7.99 -27.94 1.13
C MET A 138 7.36 -26.86 2.00
N SER A 139 7.69 -25.60 1.71
CA SER A 139 7.03 -24.44 2.28
C SER A 139 6.84 -23.37 1.23
N LEU A 140 5.83 -22.52 1.44
CA LEU A 140 5.60 -21.33 0.64
C LEU A 140 6.01 -20.12 1.48
N GLY A 141 7.13 -19.49 1.14
CA GLY A 141 7.57 -18.28 1.84
C GLY A 141 6.63 -17.12 1.53
N LEU A 142 5.79 -16.73 2.49
CA LEU A 142 4.99 -15.50 2.42
C LEU A 142 5.75 -14.37 3.10
N SER A 143 6.11 -13.35 2.33
CA SER A 143 6.51 -12.05 2.89
C SER A 143 5.33 -11.07 2.85
N SER A 144 5.39 -10.09 3.75
CA SER A 144 4.37 -9.04 3.84
C SER A 144 4.61 -8.00 2.75
N PRO A 145 3.62 -7.68 1.91
CA PRO A 145 3.67 -6.46 1.13
C PRO A 145 3.65 -5.25 2.05
N ASP A 146 4.18 -4.11 1.60
CA ASP A 146 4.30 -2.90 2.43
C ASP A 146 2.91 -2.29 2.71
N ILE A 147 2.02 -2.30 1.72
CA ILE A 147 0.65 -1.76 1.78
C ILE A 147 -0.31 -2.72 1.08
N VAL A 148 -1.53 -2.86 1.61
CA VAL A 148 -2.60 -3.67 1.00
C VAL A 148 -3.90 -2.89 0.88
N GLY A 149 -4.65 -3.18 -0.19
CA GLY A 149 -6.01 -2.73 -0.40
C GLY A 149 -6.99 -3.89 -0.25
N VAL A 150 -7.95 -3.73 0.65
CA VAL A 150 -8.97 -4.75 0.93
C VAL A 150 -10.37 -4.17 0.84
N ARG A 151 -11.34 -5.01 0.53
CA ARG A 151 -12.76 -4.68 0.60
C ARG A 151 -13.21 -4.67 2.05
N LEU A 152 -13.93 -3.61 2.43
CA LEU A 152 -14.57 -3.56 3.73
C LEU A 152 -15.82 -4.46 3.73
N PRO A 153 -16.09 -5.18 4.84
CA PRO A 153 -17.32 -5.94 4.97
C PRO A 153 -18.55 -5.04 4.82
N HIS A 154 -19.61 -5.59 4.24
CA HIS A 154 -20.88 -4.91 4.07
C HIS A 154 -22.02 -5.68 4.75
N PRO A 155 -22.80 -5.04 5.66
CA PRO A 155 -22.68 -3.66 6.13
C PRO A 155 -21.40 -3.42 6.95
N ILE A 156 -20.91 -2.18 6.98
CA ILE A 156 -19.69 -1.81 7.71
C ILE A 156 -19.93 -1.89 9.23
N PRO A 157 -19.14 -2.67 9.98
CA PRO A 157 -19.15 -2.66 11.43
C PRO A 157 -18.74 -1.29 12.01
N PRO A 158 -19.33 -0.83 13.13
CA PRO A 158 -19.04 0.47 13.71
C PRO A 158 -17.55 0.77 13.96
N GLU A 159 -16.77 -0.25 14.32
CA GLU A 159 -15.33 -0.16 14.55
C GLU A 159 -14.52 0.17 13.29
N LEU A 160 -15.06 -0.10 12.10
CA LEU A 160 -14.43 0.17 10.80
C LEU A 160 -14.86 1.52 10.21
N ASN A 161 -15.73 2.28 10.88
CA ASN A 161 -16.14 3.62 10.41
C ASN A 161 -14.97 4.61 10.29
N ARG A 162 -13.82 4.30 10.90
CA ARG A 162 -12.60 5.12 10.81
C ARG A 162 -12.08 5.21 9.37
N PHE A 163 -12.25 4.16 8.58
CA PHE A 163 -11.87 4.11 7.15
C PHE A 163 -12.72 5.01 6.24
N LEU A 164 -13.79 5.62 6.78
CA LEU A 164 -14.63 6.57 6.05
C LEU A 164 -14.16 8.01 6.22
N LYS A 165 -13.20 8.25 7.12
CA LYS A 165 -12.74 9.58 7.51
C LYS A 165 -11.31 9.80 7.04
N PRO A 166 -11.00 10.97 6.44
CA PRO A 166 -9.63 11.30 6.12
C PRO A 166 -8.81 11.50 7.39
N VAL A 167 -7.49 11.43 7.23
CA VAL A 167 -6.49 11.78 8.22
C VAL A 167 -5.85 13.09 7.79
N ASP A 168 -5.98 14.12 8.63
CA ASP A 168 -5.62 15.48 8.23
C ASP A 168 -4.13 15.79 8.40
N ASN A 169 -3.37 14.97 9.15
CA ASN A 169 -1.94 15.18 9.38
C ASN A 169 -1.24 13.92 9.90
N LEU A 170 0.08 13.99 10.09
CA LEU A 170 0.91 12.92 10.64
C LEU A 170 1.43 13.27 12.05
N ASN A 171 0.52 13.78 12.89
CA ASN A 171 0.76 13.84 14.33
C ASN A 171 0.83 12.43 14.95
N THR A 172 1.19 12.33 16.23
CA THR A 172 1.40 11.04 16.91
C THR A 172 0.17 10.13 16.84
N GLN A 173 -1.02 10.66 17.10
CA GLN A 173 -2.26 9.89 17.11
C GLN A 173 -2.60 9.34 15.72
N ASN A 174 -2.43 10.15 14.68
CA ASN A 174 -2.71 9.77 13.30
C ASN A 174 -1.66 8.80 12.75
N LEU A 175 -0.40 8.94 13.16
CA LEU A 175 0.65 7.98 12.85
C LEU A 175 0.34 6.61 13.47
N GLU A 176 -0.01 6.57 14.75
CA GLU A 176 -0.43 5.34 15.44
C GLU A 176 -1.65 4.69 14.78
N LEU A 177 -2.60 5.52 14.31
CA LEU A 177 -3.75 5.04 13.53
C LEU A 177 -3.30 4.37 12.23
N LEU A 178 -2.48 5.04 11.42
CA LEU A 178 -2.06 4.52 10.11
C LEU A 178 -1.22 3.24 10.24
N GLU A 179 -0.33 3.18 11.24
CA GLU A 179 0.51 2.01 11.50
C GLU A 179 -0.27 0.86 12.15
N GLY A 180 -1.32 1.16 12.91
CA GLY A 180 -2.13 0.18 13.64
C GLY A 180 -3.41 -0.27 12.94
N ALA A 181 -3.83 0.38 11.85
CA ALA A 181 -5.14 0.16 11.23
C ALA A 181 -5.36 -1.27 10.72
N HIS A 182 -4.30 -1.99 10.33
CA HIS A 182 -4.37 -3.38 9.90
C HIS A 182 -5.02 -4.29 10.97
N ARG A 183 -4.80 -4.01 12.26
CA ARG A 183 -5.38 -4.80 13.37
C ARG A 183 -6.90 -4.73 13.43
N LEU A 184 -7.48 -3.64 12.92
CA LEU A 184 -8.95 -3.52 12.83
C LEU A 184 -9.53 -4.49 11.80
N LEU A 185 -8.72 -4.93 10.83
CA LEU A 185 -9.13 -5.77 9.70
C LEU A 185 -8.81 -7.26 9.92
N GLU A 186 -8.06 -7.60 10.98
CA GLU A 186 -7.71 -8.98 11.30
C GLU A 186 -8.95 -9.87 11.44
N GLY A 187 -8.94 -11.00 10.74
CA GLY A 187 -10.02 -11.98 10.79
C GLY A 187 -11.31 -11.57 10.08
N ARG A 188 -11.30 -10.52 9.23
CA ARG A 188 -12.53 -9.91 8.68
C ARG A 188 -12.60 -9.84 7.16
N ILE A 189 -11.52 -10.21 6.48
CA ILE A 189 -11.44 -10.10 5.02
C ILE A 189 -11.76 -11.45 4.38
N GLU A 190 -12.81 -11.51 3.59
CA GLU A 190 -13.07 -12.69 2.76
C GLU A 190 -11.96 -12.88 1.72
N GLY A 191 -11.76 -14.09 1.19
CA GLY A 191 -10.72 -14.36 0.19
C GLY A 191 -10.83 -13.48 -1.06
N VAL A 192 -12.06 -13.15 -1.50
CA VAL A 192 -12.35 -12.23 -2.61
C VAL A 192 -12.15 -10.75 -2.24
N GLY A 193 -12.06 -10.44 -0.95
CA GLY A 193 -11.90 -9.10 -0.42
C GLY A 193 -10.46 -8.59 -0.45
N PHE A 194 -9.47 -9.40 -0.80
CA PHE A 194 -8.08 -8.95 -0.93
C PHE A 194 -7.82 -8.46 -2.37
N LEU A 195 -7.85 -7.14 -2.58
CA LEU A 195 -7.94 -6.54 -3.91
C LEU A 195 -6.56 -6.34 -4.54
N PHE A 196 -5.64 -5.76 -3.76
CA PHE A 196 -4.31 -5.47 -4.25
C PHE A 196 -3.28 -5.37 -3.14
N ALA A 197 -2.00 -5.45 -3.54
CA ALA A 197 -0.86 -5.16 -2.69
C ALA A 197 0.10 -4.21 -3.40
N ILE A 198 0.82 -3.41 -2.63
CA ILE A 198 1.82 -2.46 -3.12
C ILE A 198 3.13 -2.73 -2.41
N ALA A 199 4.17 -3.02 -3.19
CA ALA A 199 5.54 -2.97 -2.72
C ALA A 199 6.10 -1.57 -2.99
N VAL A 200 6.58 -0.92 -1.93
CA VAL A 200 7.07 0.45 -1.95
C VAL A 200 8.58 0.41 -1.79
N LYS A 201 9.32 1.01 -2.72
CA LYS A 201 10.77 1.16 -2.57
C LYS A 201 11.22 2.53 -3.04
N ARG A 202 11.92 3.27 -2.18
CA ARG A 202 12.43 4.58 -2.59
C ARG A 202 13.53 4.48 -3.65
N THR A 203 14.47 3.56 -3.46
CA THR A 203 15.65 3.42 -4.32
C THR A 203 15.70 2.04 -4.97
N THR A 204 16.25 2.02 -6.17
CA THR A 204 16.37 0.84 -7.01
C THR A 204 17.78 0.29 -6.96
N ARG A 205 17.89 -1.01 -6.72
CA ARG A 205 19.11 -1.81 -6.92
C ARG A 205 18.70 -3.13 -7.55
N SER A 206 19.49 -3.63 -8.49
CA SER A 206 19.14 -4.82 -9.29
C SER A 206 18.85 -6.07 -8.44
N ASP A 207 19.56 -6.24 -7.32
CA ASP A 207 19.34 -7.33 -6.35
C ASP A 207 17.99 -7.22 -5.62
N ARG A 208 17.46 -6.00 -5.46
CA ARG A 208 16.22 -5.72 -4.72
C ARG A 208 14.96 -5.84 -5.58
N LEU A 209 15.08 -6.02 -6.90
CA LEU A 209 13.93 -6.08 -7.79
C LEU A 209 13.17 -7.41 -7.72
N TYR A 210 13.86 -8.49 -7.35
CA TYR A 210 13.29 -9.84 -7.36
C TYR A 210 12.37 -10.12 -6.18
N GLN A 211 12.54 -9.43 -5.05
CA GLN A 211 11.66 -9.62 -3.90
C GLN A 211 10.19 -9.28 -4.25
N PRO A 212 9.86 -8.08 -4.77
CA PRO A 212 8.49 -7.78 -5.21
C PRO A 212 7.96 -8.73 -6.29
N LEU A 213 8.83 -9.21 -7.17
CA LEU A 213 8.46 -10.12 -8.25
C LEU A 213 8.07 -11.51 -7.72
N PHE A 214 8.83 -12.02 -6.75
CA PHE A 214 8.54 -13.25 -6.05
C PHE A 214 7.23 -13.11 -5.25
N GLU A 215 7.12 -12.05 -4.43
CA GLU A 215 5.93 -11.70 -3.65
C GLU A 215 4.66 -11.65 -4.51
N ALA A 216 4.72 -10.98 -5.66
CA ALA A 216 3.60 -10.87 -6.57
C ALA A 216 3.11 -12.23 -7.06
N ASN A 217 4.02 -13.13 -7.41
CA ASN A 217 3.65 -14.49 -7.86
C ASN A 217 3.05 -15.31 -6.72
N ILE A 218 3.63 -15.24 -5.52
CA ILE A 218 3.14 -15.97 -4.35
C ILE A 218 1.73 -15.48 -3.95
N LEU A 219 1.52 -14.16 -3.84
CA LEU A 219 0.21 -13.61 -3.48
C LEU A 219 -0.85 -13.88 -4.55
N LYS A 220 -0.52 -13.75 -5.84
CA LYS A 220 -1.44 -14.14 -6.92
C LYS A 220 -1.83 -15.60 -6.84
N TYR A 221 -0.87 -16.49 -6.61
CA TYR A 221 -1.17 -17.91 -6.42
C TYR A 221 -2.09 -18.14 -5.22
N LEU A 222 -1.75 -17.58 -4.07
CA LEU A 222 -2.50 -17.81 -2.85
C LEU A 222 -3.94 -17.26 -2.97
N ILE A 223 -4.09 -16.02 -3.44
CA ILE A 223 -5.42 -15.39 -3.57
C ILE A 223 -6.23 -16.05 -4.69
N GLU A 224 -5.68 -16.16 -5.90
CA GLU A 224 -6.49 -16.60 -7.05
C GLU A 224 -6.66 -18.12 -7.12
N PHE A 225 -5.73 -18.92 -6.58
CA PHE A 225 -5.77 -20.38 -6.68
C PHE A 225 -6.15 -21.05 -5.36
N VAL A 226 -5.50 -20.69 -4.25
CA VAL A 226 -5.78 -21.32 -2.95
C VAL A 226 -7.12 -20.84 -2.40
N LEU A 227 -7.35 -19.51 -2.39
CA LEU A 227 -8.58 -18.93 -1.88
C LEU A 227 -9.71 -18.84 -2.91
N ARG A 228 -9.40 -19.09 -4.20
CA ARG A 228 -10.34 -18.87 -5.33
C ARG A 228 -10.94 -17.46 -5.30
N GLY A 229 -10.11 -16.49 -4.90
CA GLY A 229 -10.46 -15.08 -4.82
C GLY A 229 -10.68 -14.43 -6.19
N ALA A 230 -11.07 -13.16 -6.16
CA ALA A 230 -11.21 -12.33 -7.34
C ALA A 230 -9.85 -11.98 -7.97
N ALA A 231 -9.88 -11.24 -9.08
CA ALA A 231 -8.65 -10.74 -9.71
C ALA A 231 -7.86 -9.85 -8.75
N PHE A 232 -6.65 -10.31 -8.41
CA PHE A 232 -5.72 -9.61 -7.53
C PHE A 232 -4.71 -8.83 -8.35
N ARG A 233 -4.40 -7.59 -7.94
CA ARG A 233 -3.39 -6.76 -8.59
C ARG A 233 -2.21 -6.49 -7.67
N PHE A 234 -0.99 -6.60 -8.19
CA PHE A 234 0.23 -6.28 -7.47
C PHE A 234 0.91 -5.06 -8.10
N TYR A 235 1.12 -4.05 -7.28
CA TYR A 235 1.74 -2.78 -7.65
C TYR A 235 3.16 -2.71 -7.12
N VAL A 236 4.05 -2.07 -7.86
CA VAL A 236 5.37 -1.66 -7.38
C VAL A 236 5.50 -0.16 -7.55
N HIS A 237 5.63 0.55 -6.44
CA HIS A 237 5.78 2.00 -6.40
C HIS A 237 7.23 2.35 -6.08
N LEU A 238 7.86 3.09 -7.00
CA LEU A 238 9.25 3.51 -6.85
C LEU A 238 9.39 5.01 -7.03
N ASN A 239 10.16 5.64 -6.15
CA ASN A 239 10.42 7.07 -6.27
C ASN A 239 11.38 7.40 -7.44
N SER A 240 12.33 6.50 -7.73
CA SER A 240 13.22 6.58 -8.89
C SER A 240 13.36 5.21 -9.56
N PHE A 241 13.60 5.21 -10.88
CA PHE A 241 13.97 4.01 -11.66
C PHE A 241 15.47 3.96 -11.97
N GLU A 242 16.26 4.94 -11.50
CA GLU A 242 17.68 5.01 -11.81
C GLU A 242 18.49 3.85 -11.20
N GLY A 243 19.52 3.38 -11.92
CA GLY A 243 20.46 2.39 -11.38
C GLY A 243 20.10 0.91 -11.58
N ALA A 244 19.00 0.59 -12.27
CA ALA A 244 18.71 -0.77 -12.74
C ALA A 244 17.73 -0.77 -13.94
N ASP A 245 17.63 -1.87 -14.68
CA ASP A 245 16.57 -2.09 -15.67
C ASP A 245 15.27 -2.54 -15.00
N VAL A 246 14.66 -1.61 -14.27
CA VAL A 246 13.43 -1.84 -13.49
C VAL A 246 12.27 -2.20 -14.41
N GLU A 247 12.12 -1.46 -15.51
CA GLU A 247 11.04 -1.69 -16.46
C GLU A 247 11.18 -3.05 -17.16
N GLY A 248 12.39 -3.45 -17.56
CA GLY A 248 12.65 -4.77 -18.12
C GLY A 248 12.34 -5.88 -17.12
N ALA A 249 12.78 -5.74 -15.86
CA ALA A 249 12.53 -6.72 -14.82
C ALA A 249 11.02 -6.91 -14.54
N TYR A 250 10.25 -5.83 -14.42
CA TYR A 250 8.81 -5.91 -14.10
C TYR A 250 7.88 -6.10 -15.30
N ARG A 251 8.42 -6.32 -16.51
CA ARG A 251 7.68 -6.88 -17.64
C ARG A 251 7.49 -8.40 -17.54
N ALA A 252 8.09 -9.06 -16.55
CA ALA A 252 7.97 -10.50 -16.37
C ALA A 252 6.52 -10.97 -16.27
N ALA A 253 6.22 -12.08 -16.95
CA ALA A 253 4.92 -12.71 -16.86
C ALA A 253 4.68 -13.34 -15.48
N SER A 254 3.43 -13.35 -15.04
CA SER A 254 2.99 -14.11 -13.88
C SER A 254 3.11 -15.60 -14.19
N LEU A 255 3.83 -16.35 -13.36
CA LEU A 255 3.96 -17.80 -13.49
C LEU A 255 2.59 -18.48 -13.49
N MET A 256 1.65 -17.94 -12.70
CA MET A 256 0.28 -18.43 -12.64
C MET A 256 -0.48 -18.24 -13.94
N SER A 257 -0.29 -17.11 -14.61
CA SER A 257 -0.92 -16.86 -15.91
C SER A 257 -0.38 -17.81 -17.00
N LEU A 258 0.92 -18.12 -16.94
CA LEU A 258 1.54 -19.05 -17.89
C LEU A 258 1.04 -20.48 -17.70
N ILE A 259 0.87 -20.94 -16.45
CA ILE A 259 0.39 -22.28 -16.14
C ILE A 259 -1.09 -22.45 -16.52
N ARG A 260 -1.95 -21.45 -16.24
CA ARG A 260 -3.37 -21.50 -16.58
C ARG A 260 -3.63 -21.45 -18.10
N GLY A 261 -2.71 -20.88 -18.87
CA GLY A 261 -2.91 -20.60 -20.29
C GLY A 261 -3.86 -19.42 -20.53
N GLY A 262 -4.17 -19.14 -21.79
CA GLY A 262 -4.94 -17.94 -22.19
C GLY A 262 -4.04 -16.72 -22.42
N THR A 263 -4.56 -15.52 -22.14
CA THR A 263 -3.80 -14.26 -22.30
C THR A 263 -2.84 -14.08 -21.11
N PRO A 264 -1.52 -14.09 -21.33
CA PRO A 264 -0.56 -13.92 -20.24
C PRO A 264 -0.71 -12.54 -19.58
N THR A 265 -0.55 -12.51 -18.26
CA THR A 265 -0.54 -11.28 -17.47
C THR A 265 0.81 -11.11 -16.80
N ARG A 266 1.15 -9.89 -16.37
CA ARG A 266 2.42 -9.63 -15.68
C ARG A 266 2.36 -10.12 -14.23
N ALA A 267 3.52 -10.44 -13.65
CA ALA A 267 3.63 -10.70 -12.21
C ALA A 267 3.27 -9.43 -11.43
N VAL A 268 3.97 -8.33 -11.75
CA VAL A 268 3.66 -6.98 -11.31
C VAL A 268 2.73 -6.33 -12.34
N ASP A 269 1.47 -6.09 -11.95
CA ASP A 269 0.47 -5.54 -12.86
C ASP A 269 0.77 -4.09 -13.23
N VAL A 270 1.22 -3.31 -12.24
CA VAL A 270 1.50 -1.89 -12.41
C VAL A 270 2.83 -1.55 -11.76
N LEU A 271 3.75 -1.04 -12.58
CA LEU A 271 4.96 -0.36 -12.13
C LEU A 271 4.68 1.14 -12.17
N TYR A 272 4.74 1.80 -11.01
CA TYR A 272 4.43 3.23 -10.89
C TYR A 272 5.66 4.01 -10.41
N ARG A 273 5.96 5.13 -11.09
CA ARG A 273 6.97 6.08 -10.62
C ARG A 273 6.31 7.12 -9.71
N ALA A 274 6.49 6.94 -8.42
CA ALA A 274 5.94 7.78 -7.36
C ALA A 274 6.70 9.11 -7.25
N VAL A 275 6.24 10.12 -7.99
CA VAL A 275 6.82 11.47 -7.96
C VAL A 275 6.14 12.36 -6.92
N ARG A 276 4.80 12.24 -6.76
CA ARG A 276 3.99 13.02 -5.83
C ARG A 276 3.01 12.11 -5.08
N PRO A 277 2.77 12.32 -3.77
CA PRO A 277 1.82 11.50 -3.02
C PRO A 277 0.40 11.53 -3.57
N ARG A 278 -0.08 12.71 -3.99
CA ARG A 278 -1.42 12.87 -4.57
C ARG A 278 -1.58 12.03 -5.83
N ASP A 279 -0.60 12.09 -6.73
CA ASP A 279 -0.65 11.38 -8.02
C ASP A 279 -0.49 9.87 -7.82
N SER A 280 0.36 9.42 -6.89
CA SER A 280 0.43 8.02 -6.45
C SER A 280 -0.94 7.54 -5.98
N ALA A 281 -1.63 8.31 -5.14
CA ALA A 281 -2.92 7.91 -4.60
C ALA A 281 -4.03 7.94 -5.67
N GLN A 282 -3.98 8.92 -6.58
CA GLN A 282 -4.88 8.98 -7.72
C GLN A 282 -4.71 7.76 -8.65
N SER A 283 -3.51 7.23 -8.81
CA SER A 283 -3.28 6.05 -9.67
C SER A 283 -3.98 4.80 -9.12
N ILE A 284 -3.89 4.56 -7.81
CA ILE A 284 -4.61 3.48 -7.12
C ILE A 284 -6.13 3.72 -7.16
N LEU A 285 -6.57 4.95 -6.89
CA LEU A 285 -7.97 5.34 -6.92
C LEU A 285 -8.60 5.08 -8.31
N THR A 286 -7.85 5.36 -9.39
CA THR A 286 -8.28 5.14 -10.78
C THR A 286 -8.50 3.67 -11.10
N ASP A 287 -7.80 2.75 -10.43
CA ASP A 287 -7.94 1.31 -10.61
C ASP A 287 -9.06 0.70 -9.75
N LEU A 288 -9.58 1.40 -8.73
CA LEU A 288 -10.66 0.86 -7.86
C LEU A 288 -11.92 0.39 -8.63
N PRO A 289 -12.35 1.05 -9.72
CA PRO A 289 -13.42 0.56 -10.58
C PRO A 289 -13.19 -0.85 -11.17
N LEU A 290 -11.95 -1.29 -11.34
CA LEU A 290 -11.59 -2.58 -11.95
C LEU A 290 -11.89 -3.78 -11.02
N PHE A 291 -11.96 -3.57 -9.71
CA PHE A 291 -12.25 -4.63 -8.76
C PHE A 291 -13.76 -4.84 -8.61
N LEU A 292 -14.26 -5.84 -9.34
CA LEU A 292 -15.66 -6.28 -9.31
C LEU A 292 -16.06 -6.86 -7.94
N ILE A 293 -17.36 -6.93 -7.67
CA ILE A 293 -17.94 -7.61 -6.49
C ILE A 293 -17.98 -9.11 -6.75
#